data_AF-A0A937QX38-F1
#
_entry.id   AF-A0A937QX38-F1
#
_cell.length_a   1.000
_cell.length_b   1.000
_cell.length_c   1.000
_cell.angle_alpha   90.00
_cell.angle_beta   90.00
_cell.angle_gamma   90.00
#
_symmetry.space_group_name_H-M   'P 1'
#
loop_
_entity.id
_entity.type
_entity.pdbx_description
1 polymer ?
#
loop_
_entity_poly.entity_id
_entity_poly.type
_entity_poly.pdbx_seq_one_letter_code
_entity_poly.pdbx_strand_id
1 'polypeptide(L)'
;MGKNFDIITSAVALIIKAVIMAGRFSGTVRRRSLKRLAAMDIDEKDKENLFLRDKVYQLETQVSILQKRVRKHQKKPRYTLRERSFILWHIETFGIARRKVTEHLGVSRSTLYRWLHQMNDTSYTRIPANKTPLDIAILIWEITRANIDWGRFRIANQLALLNVFVSASTVRNILNRPKPRKPDGFPVACAKAQEKTKAHIYRSTCRSYFCESN
;
A
#
# COMPACT_ATOMS: atom_id res chain seq x y z
N MET A 1 9.25 8.37 16.85
CA MET A 1 9.41 8.93 15.48
C MET A 1 8.82 8.06 14.36
N GLY A 2 8.35 6.82 14.60
CA GLY A 2 7.81 5.96 13.51
C GLY A 2 6.42 6.33 12.97
N LYS A 3 5.49 6.79 13.83
CA LYS A 3 4.08 7.02 13.46
C LYS A 3 3.90 7.99 12.28
N ASN A 4 4.69 9.06 12.23
CA ASN A 4 4.59 10.06 11.15
C ASN A 4 5.05 9.49 9.79
N PHE A 5 6.04 8.61 9.79
CA PHE A 5 6.55 7.99 8.56
C PHE A 5 5.54 7.01 7.97
N ASP A 6 4.85 6.26 8.82
CA ASP A 6 3.81 5.31 8.39
C ASP A 6 2.60 6.05 7.77
N ILE A 7 2.20 7.18 8.36
CA ILE A 7 1.14 8.05 7.83
C ILE A 7 1.55 8.60 6.45
N ILE A 8 2.75 9.15 6.34
CA ILE A 8 3.25 9.71 5.06
C ILE A 8 3.34 8.62 4.00
N THR A 9 3.86 7.44 4.34
CA THR A 9 3.99 6.31 3.41
C THR A 9 2.61 5.83 2.94
N SER A 10 1.65 5.72 3.86
CA SER A 10 0.27 5.35 3.53
C SER A 10 -0.39 6.38 2.62
N ALA A 11 -0.23 7.67 2.93
CA ALA A 11 -0.76 8.76 2.12
C ALA A 11 -0.18 8.76 0.69
N VAL A 12 1.14 8.60 0.55
CA VAL A 12 1.81 8.50 -0.75
C VAL A 12 1.25 7.32 -1.55
N ALA A 13 1.09 6.15 -0.93
CA ALA A 13 0.55 4.99 -1.62
C ALA A 13 -0.90 5.19 -2.07
N LEU A 14 -1.74 5.82 -1.25
CA LEU A 14 -3.12 6.17 -1.62
C LEU A 14 -3.15 7.14 -2.80
N ILE A 15 -2.28 8.15 -2.81
CA ILE A 15 -2.15 9.10 -3.93
C ILE A 15 -1.79 8.35 -5.21
N ILE A 16 -0.81 7.44 -5.18
CA ILE A 16 -0.41 6.73 -6.40
C ILE A 16 -1.53 5.77 -6.86
N LYS A 17 -2.23 5.08 -5.94
CA LYS A 17 -3.42 4.27 -6.27
C LYS A 17 -4.51 5.10 -6.93
N ALA A 18 -4.80 6.29 -6.40
CA ALA A 18 -5.76 7.22 -6.98
C ALA A 18 -5.34 7.65 -8.40
N VAL A 19 -4.06 7.95 -8.62
CA VAL A 19 -3.52 8.27 -9.95
C VAL A 19 -3.71 7.12 -10.94
N ILE A 20 -3.47 5.87 -10.53
CA ILE A 20 -3.67 4.68 -11.38
C ILE A 20 -5.16 4.50 -11.72
N MET A 21 -6.04 4.64 -10.72
CA MET A 21 -7.49 4.55 -10.92
C MET A 21 -7.99 5.65 -11.87
N ALA A 22 -7.51 6.88 -11.70
CA ALA A 22 -7.80 7.99 -12.59
C ALA A 22 -7.28 7.74 -14.02
N GLY A 23 -6.07 7.18 -14.15
CA GLY A 23 -5.51 6.78 -15.46
C GLY A 23 -6.35 5.74 -16.17
N ARG A 24 -6.81 4.70 -15.45
CA ARG A 24 -7.71 3.68 -16.01
C ARG A 24 -9.06 4.24 -16.45
N PHE A 25 -9.64 5.09 -15.62
CA PHE A 25 -10.89 5.77 -15.94
C PHE A 25 -10.71 6.64 -17.19
N SER A 26 -9.68 7.49 -17.22
CA SER A 26 -9.34 8.34 -18.35
C SER A 26 -9.13 7.53 -19.64
N GLY A 27 -8.36 6.44 -19.58
CA GLY A 27 -8.15 5.56 -20.73
C GLY A 27 -9.42 4.88 -21.23
N THR A 28 -10.33 4.52 -20.32
CA THR A 28 -11.64 3.95 -20.68
C THR A 28 -12.53 4.99 -21.36
N VAL A 29 -12.60 6.21 -20.80
CA VAL A 29 -13.36 7.32 -21.37
C VAL A 29 -12.81 7.68 -22.75
N ARG A 30 -11.49 7.85 -22.88
CA ARG A 30 -10.81 8.09 -24.16
C ARG A 30 -11.11 7.01 -25.19
N ARG A 31 -11.04 5.73 -24.81
CA ARG A 31 -11.35 4.63 -25.75
C ARG A 31 -12.82 4.68 -26.19
N ARG A 32 -13.75 5.00 -25.29
CA ARG A 32 -15.17 5.14 -25.61
C ARG A 32 -15.42 6.36 -26.50
N SER A 33 -14.77 7.49 -26.24
CA SER A 33 -14.92 8.69 -27.07
C SER A 33 -14.38 8.46 -28.48
N LEU A 34 -13.20 7.86 -28.63
CA LEU A 34 -12.64 7.49 -29.93
C LEU A 34 -13.54 6.52 -30.71
N LYS A 35 -14.14 5.54 -30.02
CA LYS A 35 -15.13 4.64 -30.63
C LYS A 35 -16.40 5.37 -31.09
N ARG A 36 -16.89 6.33 -30.30
CA ARG A 36 -18.05 7.15 -30.68
C ARG A 36 -17.74 8.04 -31.88
N LEU A 37 -16.57 8.69 -31.89
CA LEU A 37 -16.10 9.51 -33.01
C LEU A 37 -15.97 8.70 -34.31
N ALA A 38 -15.48 7.46 -34.21
CA ALA A 38 -15.42 6.57 -35.36
C ALA A 38 -16.81 6.20 -35.93
N ALA A 39 -17.84 6.17 -35.09
CA ALA A 39 -19.21 5.82 -35.48
C ALA A 39 -20.06 7.04 -35.90
N MET A 40 -19.57 8.27 -35.70
CA MET A 40 -20.29 9.49 -36.08
C MET A 40 -20.19 9.73 -37.59
N ASP A 41 -21.26 10.26 -38.17
CA ASP A 41 -21.32 10.70 -39.56
C ASP A 41 -20.69 12.11 -39.70
N ILE A 42 -19.37 12.16 -39.56
CA ILE A 42 -18.54 13.35 -39.74
C ILE A 42 -17.67 13.12 -40.98
N ASP A 43 -17.24 14.19 -41.65
CA ASP A 43 -16.26 14.10 -42.73
C ASP A 43 -15.03 13.29 -42.30
N GLU A 44 -14.58 12.40 -43.19
CA GLU A 44 -13.54 11.43 -42.85
C GLU A 44 -12.21 12.12 -42.53
N LYS A 45 -11.94 13.30 -43.12
CA LYS A 45 -10.73 14.08 -42.84
C LYS A 45 -10.73 14.64 -41.42
N ASP A 46 -11.88 15.04 -40.90
CA ASP A 46 -12.00 15.56 -39.54
C ASP A 46 -11.79 14.45 -38.50
N LYS A 47 -12.31 13.24 -38.77
CA LYS A 47 -12.03 12.07 -37.94
C LYS A 47 -10.54 11.76 -37.91
N GLU A 48 -9.90 11.69 -39.07
CA GLU A 48 -8.47 11.45 -39.18
C GLU A 48 -7.67 12.50 -38.40
N ASN A 49 -8.02 13.79 -38.53
CA ASN A 49 -7.37 14.87 -37.80
C ASN A 49 -7.44 14.66 -36.27
N LEU A 50 -8.60 14.25 -35.75
CA LEU A 50 -8.76 13.95 -34.32
C LEU A 50 -7.91 12.75 -33.86
N PHE A 51 -7.87 11.66 -34.64
CA PHE A 51 -7.01 10.51 -34.34
C PHE A 51 -5.52 10.88 -34.36
N LEU A 52 -5.11 11.71 -35.34
CA LEU A 52 -3.74 12.19 -35.45
C LEU A 52 -3.36 13.06 -34.26
N ARG A 53 -4.22 14.00 -33.83
CA ARG A 53 -3.98 14.83 -32.63
C ARG A 53 -3.78 13.99 -31.37
N ASP A 54 -4.63 12.99 -31.18
CA ASP A 54 -4.54 12.08 -30.04
C ASP A 54 -3.25 11.24 -30.06
N LYS A 55 -2.81 10.79 -31.25
CA LYS A 55 -1.54 10.10 -31.45
C LYS A 55 -0.34 11.02 -31.23
N VAL A 56 -0.39 12.25 -31.71
CA VAL A 56 0.65 13.26 -31.48
C VAL A 56 0.80 13.52 -29.99
N TYR A 57 -0.30 13.73 -29.26
CA TYR A 57 -0.29 13.91 -27.81
C TYR A 57 0.34 12.72 -27.07
N GLN A 58 0.03 11.48 -27.50
CA GLN A 58 0.67 10.28 -26.96
C GLN A 58 2.19 10.31 -27.17
N LEU A 59 2.64 10.59 -28.39
CA LEU A 59 4.05 10.60 -28.76
C LEU A 59 4.81 11.73 -28.06
N GLU A 60 4.25 12.94 -27.99
CA GLU A 60 4.83 14.06 -27.24
C GLU A 60 5.04 13.70 -25.78
N THR A 61 4.05 13.04 -25.17
CA THR A 61 4.17 12.56 -23.80
C THR A 61 5.30 11.54 -23.65
N GLN A 62 5.43 10.59 -24.58
CA GLN A 62 6.51 9.60 -24.58
C GLN A 62 7.88 10.26 -24.74
N VAL A 63 8.02 11.17 -25.70
CA VAL A 63 9.25 11.94 -25.94
C VAL A 63 9.63 12.73 -24.69
N SER A 64 8.67 13.35 -23.99
CA SER A 64 8.95 14.09 -22.76
C SER A 64 9.52 13.19 -21.64
N ILE A 65 9.06 11.95 -21.52
CA ILE A 65 9.56 10.96 -20.54
C ILE A 65 10.98 10.55 -20.92
N LEU A 66 11.22 10.24 -22.20
CA LEU A 66 12.52 9.82 -22.70
C LEU A 66 13.56 10.95 -22.60
N GLN A 67 13.20 12.18 -22.97
CA GLN A 67 14.07 13.34 -22.86
C GLN A 67 14.46 13.62 -21.40
N LYS A 68 13.52 13.54 -20.46
CA LYS A 68 13.82 13.66 -19.01
C LYS A 68 14.82 12.60 -18.55
N ARG A 69 14.76 11.40 -19.11
CA ARG A 69 15.72 10.34 -18.83
C ARG A 69 17.10 10.66 -19.40
N VAL A 70 17.17 11.10 -20.67
CA VAL A 70 18.43 11.45 -21.35
C VAL A 70 19.14 12.59 -20.63
N ARG A 71 18.41 13.65 -20.24
CA ARG A 71 18.96 14.80 -19.49
C ARG A 71 19.54 14.41 -18.13
N LYS A 72 19.05 13.34 -17.51
CA LYS A 72 19.65 12.76 -16.31
C LYS A 72 20.88 11.95 -16.72
N HIS A 73 22.01 12.62 -16.99
CA HIS A 73 23.32 12.03 -17.31
C HIS A 73 23.91 11.08 -16.23
N GLN A 74 23.14 10.70 -15.21
CA GLN A 74 23.59 9.81 -14.15
C GLN A 74 23.63 8.36 -14.64
N LYS A 75 24.68 7.62 -14.25
CA LYS A 75 24.82 6.18 -14.53
C LYS A 75 23.63 5.33 -14.04
N LYS A 76 22.85 5.84 -13.08
CA LYS A 76 21.64 5.18 -12.52
C LYS A 76 20.55 6.22 -12.25
N PRO A 77 19.77 6.65 -13.27
CA PRO A 77 18.74 7.65 -13.07
C PRO A 77 17.68 7.10 -12.11
N ARG A 78 17.58 7.72 -10.93
CA ARG A 78 16.51 7.40 -9.97
C ARG A 78 15.25 8.14 -10.42
N TYR A 79 14.21 7.38 -10.74
CA TYR A 79 12.89 7.94 -11.01
C TYR A 79 12.30 8.50 -9.71
N THR A 80 11.89 9.77 -9.74
CA THR A 80 11.19 10.42 -8.62
C THR A 80 9.78 9.83 -8.50
N LEU A 81 9.14 9.97 -7.33
CA LEU A 81 7.75 9.49 -7.15
C LEU A 81 6.80 10.11 -8.18
N ARG A 82 6.95 11.41 -8.46
CA ARG A 82 6.17 12.12 -9.49
C ARG A 82 6.35 11.50 -10.87
N GLU A 83 7.57 11.18 -11.26
CA GLU A 83 7.85 10.53 -12.56
C GLU A 83 7.26 9.12 -12.63
N ARG A 84 7.38 8.33 -11.54
CA ARG A 84 6.80 6.98 -11.47
C ARG A 84 5.29 7.04 -11.62
N SER A 85 4.62 7.92 -10.89
CA SER A 85 3.17 8.12 -10.98
C SER A 85 2.76 8.57 -12.38
N PHE A 86 3.50 9.49 -12.99
CA PHE A 86 3.23 9.95 -14.35
C PHE A 86 3.37 8.83 -15.39
N ILE A 87 4.42 8.03 -15.29
CA ILE A 87 4.65 6.86 -16.16
C ILE A 87 3.53 5.83 -15.98
N LEU A 88 3.16 5.50 -14.74
CA LEU A 88 2.08 4.56 -14.43
C LEU A 88 0.74 5.05 -14.98
N TRP A 89 0.43 6.33 -14.78
CA TRP A 89 -0.75 6.97 -15.36
C TRP A 89 -0.75 6.86 -16.88
N HIS A 90 0.35 7.21 -17.55
CA HIS A 90 0.46 7.14 -19.01
C HIS A 90 0.24 5.70 -19.55
N ILE A 91 0.83 4.69 -18.90
CA ILE A 91 0.64 3.28 -19.29
C ILE A 91 -0.84 2.89 -19.24
N GLU A 92 -1.54 3.27 -18.17
CA GLU A 92 -2.95 2.90 -17.97
C GLU A 92 -3.89 3.73 -18.87
N THR A 93 -3.62 5.04 -19.06
CA THR A 93 -4.41 5.93 -19.93
C THR A 93 -4.35 5.50 -21.40
N PHE A 94 -3.17 5.13 -21.91
CA PHE A 94 -3.01 4.70 -23.29
C PHE A 94 -3.18 3.19 -23.50
N GLY A 95 -3.38 2.43 -22.41
CA GLY A 95 -3.54 0.98 -22.46
C GLY A 95 -2.31 0.26 -23.02
N ILE A 96 -1.11 0.79 -22.77
CA ILE A 96 0.14 0.19 -23.25
C ILE A 96 0.32 -1.15 -22.55
N ALA A 97 0.44 -2.22 -23.33
CA ALA A 97 0.69 -3.55 -22.78
C ALA A 97 1.98 -3.51 -21.95
N ARG A 98 1.94 -4.05 -20.72
CA ARG A 98 3.11 -4.09 -19.81
C ARG A 98 4.34 -4.73 -20.44
N ARG A 99 4.15 -5.60 -21.44
CA ARG A 99 5.21 -6.26 -22.21
C ARG A 99 5.98 -5.28 -23.11
N LYS A 100 5.32 -4.23 -23.62
CA LYS A 100 5.89 -3.20 -24.52
C LYS A 100 6.39 -1.94 -23.81
N VAL A 101 6.30 -1.89 -22.47
CA VAL A 101 6.72 -0.71 -21.69
C VAL A 101 8.21 -0.40 -21.90
N THR A 102 9.04 -1.43 -22.04
CA THR A 102 10.47 -1.24 -22.31
C THR A 102 10.72 -0.56 -23.66
N GLU A 103 9.94 -0.92 -24.68
CA GLU A 103 10.05 -0.37 -26.03
C GLU A 103 9.58 1.09 -26.10
N HIS A 104 8.42 1.40 -25.51
CA HIS A 104 7.83 2.74 -25.59
C HIS A 104 8.45 3.76 -24.62
N LEU A 105 8.78 3.33 -23.39
CA LEU A 105 9.16 4.24 -22.30
C LEU A 105 10.61 4.03 -21.85
N GLY A 106 11.28 2.99 -22.34
CA GLY A 106 12.63 2.62 -21.91
C GLY A 106 12.70 2.11 -20.46
N VAL A 107 11.57 1.91 -19.78
CA VAL A 107 11.53 1.41 -18.40
C VAL A 107 11.51 -0.11 -18.43
N SER A 108 12.45 -0.76 -17.72
CA SER A 108 12.46 -2.22 -17.65
C SER A 108 11.21 -2.76 -16.97
N ARG A 109 10.70 -3.90 -17.47
CA ARG A 109 9.53 -4.59 -16.90
C ARG A 109 9.72 -4.90 -15.40
N SER A 110 10.91 -5.32 -15.00
CA SER A 110 11.23 -5.58 -13.58
C SER A 110 11.09 -4.33 -12.71
N THR A 111 11.53 -3.17 -13.20
CA THR A 111 11.39 -1.89 -12.49
C THR A 111 9.92 -1.51 -12.33
N LEU A 112 9.12 -1.66 -13.39
CA LEU A 112 7.68 -1.43 -13.35
C LEU A 112 6.99 -2.34 -12.31
N TYR A 113 7.28 -3.64 -12.33
CA TYR A 113 6.70 -4.58 -11.37
C TYR A 113 7.10 -4.27 -9.93
N ARG A 114 8.33 -3.84 -9.70
CA ARG A 114 8.76 -3.40 -8.36
C ARG A 114 7.97 -2.18 -7.89
N TRP A 115 7.69 -1.22 -8.77
CA TRP A 115 6.83 -0.08 -8.40
C TRP A 115 5.41 -0.54 -8.10
N LEU A 116 4.82 -1.38 -8.95
CA LEU A 116 3.49 -1.96 -8.74
C LEU A 116 3.39 -2.73 -7.42
N HIS A 117 4.39 -3.55 -7.12
CA HIS A 117 4.45 -4.36 -5.90
C HIS A 117 4.60 -3.49 -4.66
N GLN A 118 5.51 -2.50 -4.70
CA GLN A 118 5.73 -1.56 -3.60
C GLN A 118 4.45 -0.78 -3.22
N MET A 119 3.53 -0.57 -4.17
CA MET A 119 2.25 0.08 -3.90
C MET A 119 1.21 -0.84 -3.28
N ASN A 120 1.26 -2.14 -3.57
CA ASN A 120 0.36 -3.12 -2.98
C ASN A 120 0.80 -3.52 -1.57
N ASP A 121 2.11 -3.57 -1.33
CA ASP A 121 2.73 -3.86 -0.03
C ASP A 121 2.61 -2.72 0.99
N THR A 122 1.66 -1.79 0.85
CA THR A 122 1.48 -0.74 1.85
C THR A 122 1.07 -1.28 3.22
N SER A 123 0.60 -2.52 3.27
CA SER A 123 0.33 -3.23 4.50
C SER A 123 1.62 -3.84 5.05
N TYR A 124 1.96 -3.39 6.25
CA TYR A 124 3.03 -3.87 7.11
C TYR A 124 4.41 -3.32 6.72
N THR A 125 4.87 -2.33 7.50
CA THR A 125 6.26 -2.32 7.93
C THR A 125 6.61 -3.77 8.28
N ARG A 126 7.30 -4.48 7.39
CA ARG A 126 7.84 -5.80 7.69
C ARG A 126 8.80 -5.54 8.84
N ILE A 127 8.30 -5.65 10.07
CA ILE A 127 9.14 -5.80 11.24
C ILE A 127 10.09 -6.89 10.82
N PRO A 128 11.40 -6.61 10.70
CA PRO A 128 12.34 -7.60 10.21
C PRO A 128 12.12 -8.85 11.06
N ALA A 129 12.05 -10.03 10.45
CA ALA A 129 11.73 -11.26 11.18
C ALA A 129 12.63 -11.45 12.43
N ASN A 130 13.81 -10.84 12.41
CA ASN A 130 14.80 -10.83 13.47
C ASN A 130 14.50 -9.85 14.63
N LYS A 131 13.42 -9.06 14.56
CA LYS A 131 13.01 -8.16 15.64
C LYS A 131 11.99 -8.86 16.53
N THR A 132 12.33 -8.99 17.80
CA THR A 132 11.38 -9.41 18.81
C THR A 132 10.28 -8.35 18.97
N PRO A 133 9.00 -8.76 19.07
CA PRO A 133 7.90 -7.87 19.41
C PRO A 133 8.20 -7.05 20.66
N LEU A 134 7.76 -5.78 20.67
CA LEU A 134 8.02 -4.86 21.77
C LEU A 134 7.45 -5.38 23.09
N ASP A 135 6.27 -6.01 23.04
CA ASP A 135 5.58 -6.54 24.22
C ASP A 135 6.40 -7.63 24.91
N ILE A 136 7.01 -8.53 24.13
CA ILE A 136 7.91 -9.57 24.64
C ILE A 136 9.15 -8.94 25.27
N ALA A 137 9.69 -7.89 24.66
CA ALA A 137 10.84 -7.18 25.23
C ALA A 137 10.47 -6.47 26.55
N ILE A 138 9.30 -5.85 26.65
CA ILE A 138 8.80 -5.22 27.89
C ILE A 138 8.62 -6.29 28.97
N LEU A 139 7.98 -7.41 28.65
CA LEU A 139 7.76 -8.52 29.57
C LEU A 139 9.09 -9.05 30.15
N ILE A 140 10.09 -9.28 29.29
CA ILE A 140 11.43 -9.71 29.72
C ILE A 140 12.05 -8.70 30.69
N TRP A 141 11.96 -7.41 30.38
CA TRP A 141 12.47 -6.34 31.25
C TRP A 141 11.72 -6.27 32.60
N GLU A 142 10.41 -6.52 32.62
CA GLU A 142 9.61 -6.51 33.86
C GLU A 142 9.92 -7.73 34.75
N ILE A 143 10.04 -8.93 34.18
CA ILE A 143 10.43 -10.15 34.90
C ILE A 143 11.84 -9.99 35.50
N THR A 144 12.78 -9.44 34.71
CA THR A 144 14.17 -9.25 35.15
C THR A 144 14.26 -8.21 36.25
N ARG A 145 13.44 -7.15 36.18
CA ARG A 145 13.35 -6.12 37.22
C ARG A 145 12.76 -6.68 38.52
N ALA A 146 11.77 -7.57 38.43
CA ALA A 146 11.16 -8.21 39.60
C ALA A 146 12.06 -9.29 40.22
N ASN A 147 13.00 -9.86 39.46
CA ASN A 147 13.83 -10.99 39.88
C ASN A 147 15.31 -10.78 39.47
N ILE A 148 16.02 -9.95 40.23
CA ILE A 148 17.40 -9.53 39.91
C ILE A 148 18.38 -10.72 39.90
N ASP A 149 18.14 -11.74 40.74
CA ASP A 149 19.01 -12.92 40.87
C ASP A 149 18.82 -13.94 39.73
N TRP A 150 17.87 -13.70 38.82
CA TRP A 150 17.59 -14.65 37.75
C TRP A 150 18.54 -14.47 36.57
N GLY A 151 19.34 -15.51 36.30
CA GLY A 151 20.11 -15.60 35.06
C GLY A 151 19.22 -15.78 33.81
N ARG A 152 19.76 -15.39 32.65
CA ARG A 152 19.10 -15.48 31.32
C ARG A 152 18.41 -16.81 30.99
N PHE A 153 18.96 -17.94 31.44
CA PHE A 153 18.40 -19.27 31.19
C PHE A 153 17.11 -19.50 31.99
N ARG A 154 17.07 -19.05 33.25
CA ARG A 154 15.86 -19.17 34.09
C ARG A 154 14.72 -18.32 33.52
N ILE A 155 15.02 -17.10 33.06
CA ILE A 155 14.05 -16.22 32.40
C ILE A 155 13.48 -16.86 31.14
N ALA A 156 14.34 -17.42 30.27
CA ALA A 156 13.90 -18.10 29.05
C ALA A 156 12.98 -19.30 29.35
N ASN A 157 13.33 -20.12 30.33
CA ASN A 157 12.51 -21.27 30.72
C ASN A 157 11.14 -20.85 31.28
N GLN A 158 11.08 -19.78 32.07
CA GLN A 158 9.81 -19.25 32.59
C GLN A 158 8.92 -18.70 31.48
N LEU A 159 9.50 -18.06 30.46
CA LEU A 159 8.74 -17.65 29.28
C LEU A 159 8.23 -18.86 28.48
N ALA A 160 9.02 -19.94 28.40
CA ALA A 160 8.58 -21.17 27.75
C ALA A 160 7.35 -21.78 28.47
N LEU A 161 7.27 -21.69 29.81
CA LEU A 161 6.07 -22.09 30.56
C LEU A 161 4.84 -21.26 30.22
N LEU A 162 5.02 -19.99 29.84
CA LEU A 162 3.97 -19.10 29.34
C LEU A 162 3.68 -19.29 27.84
N ASN A 163 4.21 -20.36 27.24
CA ASN A 163 4.12 -20.66 25.80
C ASN A 163 4.77 -19.58 24.90
N VAL A 164 5.76 -18.86 25.42
CA VAL A 164 6.54 -17.85 24.71
C VAL A 164 7.98 -18.34 24.55
N PHE A 165 8.28 -18.94 23.42
CA PHE A 165 9.60 -19.54 23.16
C PHE A 165 10.63 -18.47 22.77
N VAL A 166 11.54 -18.16 23.70
CA VAL A 166 12.64 -17.20 23.50
C VAL A 166 13.95 -17.83 23.94
N SER A 167 14.96 -17.82 23.07
CA SER A 167 16.28 -18.35 23.43
C SER A 167 16.97 -17.47 24.49
N ALA A 168 17.80 -18.08 25.34
CA ALA A 168 18.57 -17.35 26.35
C ALA A 168 19.52 -16.29 25.74
N SER A 169 19.99 -16.49 24.51
CA SER A 169 20.77 -15.48 23.77
C SER A 169 19.90 -14.31 23.34
N THR A 170 18.65 -14.54 22.92
CA THR A 170 17.67 -13.48 22.63
C THR A 170 17.36 -12.65 23.88
N VAL A 171 17.20 -13.29 25.05
CA VAL A 171 17.02 -12.58 26.34
C VAL A 171 18.21 -11.65 26.60
N ARG A 172 19.45 -12.15 26.48
CA ARG A 172 20.68 -11.34 26.62
C ARG A 172 20.68 -10.16 25.64
N ASN A 173 20.34 -10.39 24.37
CA ASN A 173 20.31 -9.35 23.34
C ASN A 173 19.26 -8.26 23.64
N ILE A 174 18.17 -8.60 24.32
CA ILE A 174 17.13 -7.65 24.74
C ILE A 174 17.58 -6.86 25.97
N LEU A 175 18.22 -7.51 26.95
CA LEU A 175 18.71 -6.86 28.17
C LEU A 175 19.92 -5.94 27.91
N ASN A 176 20.74 -6.24 26.91
CA ASN A 176 21.83 -5.37 26.47
C ASN A 176 21.37 -4.11 25.73
N ARG A 177 20.09 -4.02 25.33
CA ARG A 177 19.51 -2.83 24.70
C ARG A 177 18.99 -1.89 25.77
N PRO A 178 18.90 -0.58 25.52
CA PRO A 178 18.24 0.32 26.46
C PRO A 178 16.81 -0.14 26.73
N LYS A 179 16.36 0.05 27.97
CA LYS A 179 15.01 -0.32 28.41
C LYS A 179 13.96 0.21 27.42
N PRO A 180 13.06 -0.64 26.89
CA PRO A 180 12.02 -0.19 26.00
C PRO A 180 11.15 0.84 26.71
N ARG A 181 10.93 2.00 26.08
CA ARG A 181 9.95 2.97 26.58
C ARG A 181 8.58 2.31 26.49
N LYS A 182 7.83 2.30 27.60
CA LYS A 182 6.42 1.90 27.56
C LYS A 182 5.75 2.80 26.51
N PRO A 183 4.98 2.25 25.57
CA PRO A 183 4.19 3.10 24.70
C PRO A 183 3.24 3.88 25.60
N ASP A 184 3.48 5.17 25.75
CA ASP A 184 2.61 6.06 26.53
C ASP A 184 1.19 5.92 25.98
N GLY A 185 0.33 5.27 26.77
CA GLY A 185 -1.11 5.09 26.50
C GLY A 185 -1.46 4.70 25.08
N PHE A 186 -1.35 3.41 24.73
CA PHE A 186 -2.44 2.87 23.91
C PHE A 186 -3.65 2.78 24.84
N PRO A 187 -4.78 3.48 24.55
CA PRO A 187 -6.00 3.20 25.27
C PRO A 187 -6.29 1.72 25.04
N VAL A 188 -6.28 0.96 26.12
CA VAL A 188 -6.83 -0.39 26.10
C VAL A 188 -8.30 -0.19 25.74
N ALA A 189 -8.63 -0.31 24.46
CA ALA A 189 -10.01 -0.47 24.02
C ALA A 189 -10.44 -1.89 24.45
N CYS A 190 -10.53 -2.10 25.77
CA CYS A 190 -11.13 -3.29 26.35
C CYS A 190 -12.61 -2.97 26.58
N ALA A 191 -13.44 -3.74 25.88
CA ALA A 191 -14.71 -4.23 26.39
C ALA A 191 -15.81 -3.19 26.70
N LYS A 192 -16.24 -2.38 25.71
CA LYS A 192 -17.64 -1.89 25.62
C LYS A 192 -18.09 -1.72 24.16
N ALA A 193 -18.04 -2.78 23.35
CA ALA A 193 -18.59 -2.74 21.98
C ALA A 193 -19.22 -4.08 21.53
N GLN A 194 -19.75 -4.88 22.45
CA GLN A 194 -20.51 -6.10 22.09
C GLN A 194 -21.94 -6.15 22.66
N GLU A 195 -22.40 -5.13 23.38
CA GLU A 195 -23.75 -5.15 23.97
C GLU A 195 -24.80 -4.35 23.19
N LYS A 196 -24.40 -3.49 22.23
CA LYS A 196 -25.36 -2.68 21.45
C LYS A 196 -25.80 -3.29 20.11
N THR A 197 -25.19 -4.39 19.65
CA THR A 197 -25.59 -5.06 18.40
C THR A 197 -26.59 -6.19 18.58
N LYS A 198 -26.87 -6.65 19.80
CA LYS A 198 -27.94 -7.64 20.06
C LYS A 198 -29.32 -7.00 20.31
N ALA A 199 -29.38 -5.72 20.68
CA ALA A 199 -30.66 -5.02 20.89
C ALA A 199 -31.32 -4.51 19.60
N HIS A 200 -30.57 -4.38 18.48
CA HIS A 200 -31.15 -3.91 17.21
C HIS A 200 -31.65 -5.05 16.29
N ILE A 201 -31.16 -6.28 16.47
CA ILE A 201 -31.53 -7.44 15.65
C ILE A 201 -32.84 -8.11 16.11
N TYR A 202 -33.35 -7.81 17.31
CA TYR A 202 -34.65 -8.31 17.79
C TYR A 202 -35.85 -7.39 17.50
N ARG A 203 -35.66 -6.21 16.91
CA ARG A 203 -36.77 -5.31 16.55
C ARG A 203 -37.21 -5.37 15.09
N SER A 204 -36.48 -6.07 14.22
CA SER A 204 -36.82 -6.18 12.79
C SER A 204 -37.56 -7.47 12.40
N THR A 205 -37.81 -8.39 13.34
CA THR A 205 -38.41 -9.71 13.04
C THR A 205 -39.86 -9.89 13.55
N CYS A 206 -40.52 -8.81 13.99
CA CYS A 206 -41.92 -8.83 14.44
C CYS A 206 -42.85 -7.94 13.59
N ARG A 207 -42.56 -7.72 12.30
CA ARG A 207 -43.42 -6.91 11.42
C ARG A 207 -43.71 -7.51 10.04
N SER A 208 -43.74 -8.84 9.95
CA SER A 208 -44.06 -9.56 8.70
C SER A 208 -45.08 -10.68 8.87
N TYR A 209 -45.86 -10.66 9.95
CA TYR A 209 -47.03 -11.55 10.10
C TYR A 209 -48.18 -10.74 10.68
N PHE A 210 -48.85 -9.93 9.87
CA PHE A 210 -50.20 -9.49 10.17
C PHE A 210 -50.93 -9.13 8.87
N CYS A 211 -51.87 -10.02 8.51
CA CYS A 211 -53.05 -9.81 7.66
C CYS A 211 -52.88 -9.71 6.13
N GLU A 212 -52.78 -10.89 5.50
CA GLU A 212 -53.64 -11.22 4.34
C GLU A 212 -54.91 -11.90 4.90
N SER A 213 -56.07 -11.25 4.76
CA SER A 213 -57.43 -11.86 4.81
C SER A 213 -58.49 -10.79 4.52
N ASN A 214 -58.88 -10.70 3.25
CA ASN A 214 -60.24 -10.46 2.70
C ASN A 214 -60.15 -9.84 1.30
#